data_AF-A0A831NYW0-F1
#
_entry.id   AF-A0A831NYW0-F1
#
_cell.length_a   1.000
_cell.length_b   1.000
_cell.length_c   1.000
_cell.angle_alpha   90.00
_cell.angle_beta   90.00
_cell.angle_gamma   90.00
#
_symmetry.space_group_name_H-M   'P 1'
#
loop_
_entity.id
_entity.type
_entity.pdbx_description
1 polymer ?
#
loop_
_entity_poly.entity_id
_entity_poly.type
_entity_poly.pdbx_seq_one_letter_code
_entity_poly.pdbx_strand_id
1 'polypeptide(L)'
;MTKDADWFDKGYDRVSQFCEIIIDNDFARQWFLWIEWVTLTAALWAIAEKSNSLIVRIVAIFSAIIVFFRAWISVERFVIKILPKAKELSKGIIWGGSLLVALIPFVLIHFLAEIFKSILE
;
A
#
# COMPACT_ATOMS: atom_id res chain seq x y z
N MET A 1 -6.04 -0.84 42.54
CA MET A 1 -5.94 -1.04 41.08
C MET A 1 -4.73 -1.91 40.82
N THR A 2 -4.91 -3.04 40.14
CA THR A 2 -3.83 -4.00 39.85
C THR A 2 -2.99 -3.49 38.68
N LYS A 3 -1.67 -3.72 38.71
CA LYS A 3 -0.73 -3.29 37.65
C LYS A 3 -1.13 -3.76 36.25
N ASP A 4 -1.90 -4.84 36.16
CA ASP A 4 -2.39 -5.41 34.90
C ASP A 4 -3.47 -4.54 34.25
N ALA A 5 -4.33 -3.89 35.04
CA ALA A 5 -5.33 -2.94 34.53
C ALA A 5 -4.63 -1.70 33.96
N ASP A 6 -3.62 -1.18 34.67
CA ASP A 6 -2.82 -0.03 34.23
C ASP A 6 -2.07 -0.28 32.91
N TRP A 7 -1.61 -1.50 32.65
CA TRP A 7 -0.91 -1.84 31.40
C TRP A 7 -1.88 -2.03 30.24
N PHE A 8 -3.02 -2.65 30.51
CA PHE A 8 -4.09 -2.81 29.53
C PHE A 8 -4.65 -1.44 29.10
N ASP A 9 -4.93 -0.55 30.05
CA ASP A 9 -5.44 0.80 29.79
C ASP A 9 -4.43 1.63 28.98
N LYS A 10 -3.14 1.58 29.34
CA LYS A 10 -2.07 2.25 28.56
C LYS A 10 -1.89 1.66 27.16
N GLY A 11 -2.11 0.36 27.00
CA GLY A 11 -2.07 -0.32 25.70
C GLY A 11 -3.24 0.13 24.82
N TYR A 12 -4.44 0.11 25.39
CA TYR A 12 -5.66 0.58 24.75
C TYR A 12 -5.54 2.04 24.31
N ASP A 13 -5.09 2.94 25.19
CA ASP A 13 -4.93 4.36 24.88
C ASP A 13 -3.97 4.59 23.70
N ARG A 14 -2.85 3.84 23.66
CA ARG A 14 -1.90 3.93 22.55
C ARG A 14 -2.47 3.43 21.23
N VAL A 15 -3.23 2.33 21.27
CA VAL A 15 -3.89 1.79 20.07
C VAL A 15 -4.98 2.75 19.60
N SER A 16 -5.78 3.29 20.52
CA SER A 16 -6.82 4.27 20.23
C SER A 16 -6.24 5.52 19.57
N GLN A 17 -5.17 6.09 20.14
CA GLN A 17 -4.48 7.24 19.56
C GLN A 17 -3.91 6.94 18.16
N PHE A 18 -3.36 5.73 17.96
CA PHE A 18 -2.88 5.33 16.65
C PHE A 18 -4.02 5.17 15.63
N CYS A 19 -5.15 4.59 16.04
CA CYS A 19 -6.34 4.45 15.21
C CYS A 19 -6.96 5.81 14.86
N GLU A 20 -7.03 6.75 15.80
CA GLU A 20 -7.44 8.14 15.54
C GLU A 20 -6.55 8.78 14.49
N ILE A 21 -5.22 8.65 14.61
CA ILE A 21 -4.29 9.14 13.59
C ILE A 21 -4.54 8.48 12.22
N ILE A 22 -4.89 7.19 12.17
CA ILE A 22 -5.22 6.52 10.90
C ILE A 22 -6.51 7.07 10.29
N ILE A 23 -7.54 7.27 11.11
CA ILE A 23 -8.87 7.69 10.67
C ILE A 23 -8.84 9.17 10.25
N ASP A 24 -8.31 10.05 11.09
CA ASP A 24 -8.31 11.50 10.89
C ASP A 24 -7.46 11.95 9.68
N ASN A 25 -6.57 11.09 9.19
CA ASN A 25 -5.66 11.40 8.10
C ASN A 25 -5.96 10.66 6.80
N ASP A 26 -7.19 10.13 6.67
CA ASP A 26 -7.64 9.35 5.51
C ASP A 26 -6.80 8.08 5.22
N PHE A 27 -5.95 7.63 6.16
CA PHE A 27 -5.07 6.49 5.91
C PHE A 27 -5.86 5.19 5.79
N ALA A 28 -6.99 5.05 6.50
CA ALA A 28 -7.91 3.93 6.32
C ALA A 28 -8.46 3.87 4.89
N ARG A 29 -8.90 5.02 4.34
CA ARG A 29 -9.37 5.11 2.95
C ARG A 29 -8.24 4.80 1.97
N GLN A 30 -7.04 5.32 2.21
CA GLN A 30 -5.87 5.05 1.35
C GLN A 30 -5.49 3.57 1.34
N TRP A 31 -5.63 2.88 2.48
CA TRP A 31 -5.40 1.44 2.59
C TRP A 31 -6.36 0.63 1.71
N PHE A 32 -7.67 0.90 1.79
CA PHE A 32 -8.65 0.20 0.95
C PHE A 32 -8.50 0.53 -0.54
N LEU A 33 -8.26 1.81 -0.88
CA LEU A 33 -7.96 2.21 -2.26
C LEU A 33 -6.71 1.50 -2.79
N TRP A 34 -5.70 1.31 -1.94
CA TRP A 34 -4.49 0.59 -2.33
C TRP A 34 -4.79 -0.89 -2.63
N ILE A 35 -5.55 -1.57 -1.77
CA ILE A 35 -6.00 -2.96 -2.01
C ILE A 35 -6.78 -3.05 -3.33
N GLU A 36 -7.74 -2.15 -3.53
CA GLU A 36 -8.58 -2.10 -4.74
C GLU A 36 -7.71 -1.96 -6.00
N TRP A 37 -6.78 -1.00 -6.01
CA TRP A 37 -5.97 -0.71 -7.19
C TRP A 37 -4.99 -1.83 -7.52
N VAL A 38 -4.38 -2.45 -6.49
CA VAL A 38 -3.52 -3.63 -6.64
C VAL A 38 -4.33 -4.79 -7.24
N THR A 39 -5.53 -5.04 -6.71
CA THR A 39 -6.39 -6.14 -7.16
C THR A 39 -6.87 -5.94 -8.59
N LEU A 40 -7.34 -4.73 -8.94
CA LEU A 40 -7.74 -4.38 -10.31
C LEU A 40 -6.59 -4.51 -11.30
N THR A 41 -5.39 -4.07 -10.90
CA THR A 41 -4.20 -4.18 -11.74
C THR A 41 -3.79 -5.64 -11.95
N ALA A 42 -3.86 -6.47 -10.91
CA ALA A 42 -3.62 -7.91 -11.00
C ALA A 42 -4.62 -8.61 -11.94
N ALA A 43 -5.90 -8.26 -11.85
CA ALA A 43 -6.92 -8.80 -12.76
C ALA A 43 -6.66 -8.39 -14.21
N LEU A 44 -6.35 -7.10 -14.46
CA LEU A 44 -5.94 -6.62 -15.78
C LEU A 44 -4.70 -7.33 -16.30
N TRP A 45 -3.73 -7.60 -15.44
CA TRP A 45 -2.51 -8.32 -15.79
C TRP A 45 -2.80 -9.77 -16.20
N ALA A 46 -3.62 -10.48 -15.43
CA ALA A 46 -4.06 -11.84 -15.76
C ALA A 46 -4.82 -11.90 -17.10
N ILE A 47 -5.72 -10.95 -17.35
CA ILE A 47 -6.45 -10.85 -18.63
C ILE A 47 -5.48 -10.49 -19.77
N ALA A 48 -4.51 -9.61 -19.54
CA ALA A 48 -3.50 -9.24 -20.53
C ALA A 48 -2.64 -10.43 -20.96
N GLU A 49 -2.32 -11.34 -20.04
CA GLU A 49 -1.54 -12.55 -20.33
C GLU A 49 -2.34 -13.60 -21.10
N LYS A 50 -3.63 -13.78 -20.78
CA LYS A 50 -4.51 -14.68 -21.55
C LYS A 50 -4.98 -14.10 -22.88
N SER A 51 -5.05 -12.78 -23.00
CA SER A 51 -5.50 -12.12 -24.23
C SER A 51 -4.33 -11.91 -25.21
N ASN A 52 -4.64 -12.02 -26.51
CA ASN A 52 -3.73 -11.56 -27.58
C ASN A 52 -3.87 -10.06 -27.88
N SER A 53 -4.50 -9.29 -26.98
CA SER A 53 -4.78 -7.86 -27.20
C SER A 53 -3.64 -6.99 -26.70
N LEU A 54 -2.95 -6.33 -27.63
CA LEU A 54 -1.92 -5.33 -27.32
C LEU A 54 -2.46 -4.19 -26.46
N ILE A 55 -3.72 -3.77 -26.70
CA ILE A 55 -4.37 -2.69 -25.96
C ILE A 55 -4.49 -3.06 -24.48
N VAL A 56 -4.92 -4.29 -24.17
CA VAL A 56 -5.08 -4.75 -22.78
C VAL A 56 -3.72 -4.81 -22.07
N ARG A 57 -2.67 -5.25 -22.76
CA ARG A 57 -1.29 -5.25 -22.22
C ARG A 57 -0.79 -3.85 -21.89
N ILE A 58 -1.03 -2.88 -22.79
CA ILE A 58 -0.68 -1.48 -22.56
C ILE A 58 -1.40 -0.96 -21.31
N VAL A 59 -2.72 -1.19 -21.21
CA VAL A 59 -3.50 -0.76 -20.04
C VAL A 59 -2.94 -1.39 -18.76
N ALA A 60 -2.64 -2.69 -18.75
CA ALA A 60 -2.10 -3.37 -17.58
C ALA A 60 -0.74 -2.80 -17.13
N ILE A 61 0.17 -2.49 -18.07
CA ILE A 61 1.47 -1.85 -17.79
C ILE A 61 1.28 -0.46 -17.19
N PHE A 62 0.43 0.37 -17.81
CA PHE A 62 0.17 1.71 -17.29
C PHE A 62 -0.46 1.68 -15.89
N SER A 63 -1.40 0.76 -15.66
CA SER A 63 -1.99 0.54 -14.33
C SER A 63 -0.95 0.16 -13.28
N ALA A 64 -0.02 -0.75 -13.61
CA ALA A 64 1.07 -1.15 -12.70
C ALA A 64 2.01 0.02 -12.36
N ILE A 65 2.36 0.84 -13.35
CA ILE A 65 3.17 2.06 -13.14
C ILE A 65 2.43 3.04 -12.21
N ILE A 66 1.14 3.25 -12.43
CA ILE A 66 0.32 4.15 -11.60
C ILE A 66 0.24 3.64 -10.15
N VAL A 67 0.03 2.34 -9.95
CA VAL A 67 0.01 1.73 -8.60
C VAL A 67 1.34 1.93 -7.89
N PHE A 68 2.47 1.76 -8.59
CA PHE A 68 3.80 1.98 -8.03
C PHE A 68 3.98 3.42 -7.53
N PHE A 69 3.75 4.42 -8.39
CA PHE A 69 3.92 5.82 -8.01
C PHE A 69 2.95 6.24 -6.91
N ARG A 70 1.72 5.72 -6.93
CA ARG A 70 0.76 5.95 -5.86
C ARG A 70 1.27 5.41 -4.52
N ALA A 71 1.75 4.16 -4.50
CA ALA A 71 2.29 3.55 -3.29
C ALA A 71 3.49 4.34 -2.75
N TRP A 72 4.42 4.71 -3.64
CA TRP A 72 5.56 5.55 -3.30
C TRP A 72 5.16 6.86 -2.62
N ILE A 73 4.31 7.66 -3.28
CA ILE A 73 3.92 8.99 -2.79
C ILE A 73 3.12 8.87 -1.49
N SER A 74 2.33 7.81 -1.33
CA SER A 74 1.54 7.57 -0.12
C SER A 74 2.45 7.25 1.07
N VAL A 75 3.48 6.41 0.88
CA VAL A 75 4.47 6.09 1.91
C VAL A 75 5.26 7.34 2.29
N GLU A 76 5.73 8.12 1.32
CA GLU A 76 6.45 9.37 1.57
C GLU A 76 5.60 10.33 2.41
N ARG A 77 4.33 10.54 2.03
CA ARG A 77 3.41 11.40 2.78
C ARG A 77 3.15 10.87 4.19
N PHE A 78 2.97 9.56 4.34
CA PHE A 78 2.77 8.93 5.65
C PHE A 78 3.99 9.15 6.56
N VAL A 79 5.20 8.87 6.06
CA VAL A 79 6.44 9.03 6.82
C VAL A 79 6.64 10.49 7.24
N ILE A 80 6.46 11.45 6.32
CA ILE A 80 6.61 12.88 6.63
C ILE A 80 5.59 13.35 7.68
N LYS A 81 4.38 12.80 7.67
CA LYS A 81 3.28 13.21 8.55
C LYS A 81 3.40 12.62 9.96
N ILE A 82 3.77 11.34 10.05
CA ILE A 82 3.93 10.63 11.33
C ILE A 82 5.27 10.96 12.00
N LEU A 83 6.32 11.16 11.20
CA LEU A 83 7.65 11.51 11.68
C LEU A 83 8.08 12.86 11.08
N PRO A 84 7.58 14.00 11.60
CA PRO A 84 7.98 15.31 11.09
C PRO A 84 9.49 15.54 11.22
N LYS A 85 10.12 14.96 12.26
CA LYS A 85 11.59 14.93 12.43
C LYS A 85 12.32 14.11 11.36
N ALA A 86 11.63 13.22 10.64
CA ALA A 86 12.20 12.56 9.48
C ALA A 86 12.48 13.55 8.34
N LYS A 87 11.90 14.77 8.33
CA LYS A 87 12.35 15.82 7.40
C LYS A 87 13.83 16.20 7.58
N GLU A 88 14.41 15.91 8.75
CA GLU A 88 15.84 16.13 9.05
C GLU A 88 16.72 14.94 8.62
N LEU A 89 16.13 13.77 8.34
CA LEU A 89 16.84 12.67 7.68
C LEU A 89 17.18 13.09 6.25
N SER A 90 18.36 12.65 5.76
CA SER A 90 18.74 12.79 4.36
C SER A 90 17.58 12.33 3.47
N LYS A 91 17.13 13.22 2.55
CA LYS A 91 16.06 12.91 1.58
C LYS A 91 16.29 11.58 0.87
N GLY A 92 17.55 11.18 0.66
CA GLY A 92 17.92 9.90 0.06
C GLY A 92 17.49 8.67 0.87
N ILE A 93 17.44 8.76 2.21
CA ILE A 93 17.01 7.64 3.08
C ILE A 93 15.48 7.48 3.00
N ILE A 94 14.74 8.58 3.05
CA ILE A 94 13.27 8.55 2.92
C ILE A 94 12.87 8.04 1.54
N TRP A 95 13.55 8.51 0.49
CA TRP A 95 13.28 8.09 -0.88
C TRP A 95 13.66 6.63 -1.09
N GLY A 96 14.86 6.21 -0.66
CA GLY A 96 15.29 4.81 -0.74
C GLY A 96 14.37 3.85 0.03
N GLY A 97 13.93 4.23 1.24
CA GLY A 97 12.98 3.44 2.01
C GLY A 97 11.60 3.38 1.37
N SER A 98 11.10 4.50 0.84
CA SER A 98 9.81 4.55 0.13
C SER A 98 9.83 3.71 -1.15
N LEU A 99 10.98 3.60 -1.82
CA LEU A 99 11.17 2.71 -2.98
C LEU A 99 10.91 1.26 -2.64
N LEU A 100 11.57 0.78 -1.58
CA LEU A 100 11.49 -0.61 -1.19
C LEU A 100 10.05 -1.00 -0.83
N VAL A 101 9.34 -0.11 -0.13
CA VAL A 101 7.91 -0.32 0.19
C VAL A 101 7.02 -0.23 -1.05
N ALA A 102 7.35 0.66 -2.00
CA ALA A 102 6.62 0.79 -3.26
C ALA A 102 6.77 -0.41 -4.21
N LEU A 103 7.73 -1.32 -3.97
CA LEU A 103 7.87 -2.57 -4.72
C LEU A 103 6.93 -3.68 -4.23
N ILE A 104 6.43 -3.62 -2.99
CA ILE A 104 5.49 -4.61 -2.43
C ILE A 104 4.26 -4.82 -3.32
N PRO A 105 3.60 -3.76 -3.87
CA PRO A 105 2.51 -3.91 -4.84
C PRO A 105 2.83 -4.81 -6.03
N PHE A 106 4.05 -4.80 -6.57
CA PHE A 106 4.39 -5.64 -7.72
C PHE A 106 4.41 -7.13 -7.36
N VAL A 107 4.95 -7.44 -6.19
CA VAL A 107 4.94 -8.81 -5.65
C VAL A 107 3.49 -9.28 -5.49
N LEU A 108 2.63 -8.44 -4.91
CA LEU A 108 1.21 -8.75 -4.73
C LEU A 108 0.44 -8.85 -6.04
N ILE A 109 0.70 -7.97 -7.01
CA ILE A 109 0.12 -8.03 -8.35
C ILE A 109 0.44 -9.36 -8.99
N HIS A 110 1.70 -9.81 -8.91
CA HIS A 110 2.12 -11.08 -9.47
C HIS A 110 1.39 -12.27 -8.83
N PHE A 111 1.39 -12.36 -7.49
CA PHE A 111 0.69 -13.44 -6.78
C PHE A 111 -0.82 -13.46 -7.07
N LEU A 112 -1.48 -12.30 -7.06
CA LEU A 112 -2.91 -12.20 -7.34
C LEU A 112 -3.22 -12.50 -8.81
N ALA A 113 -2.35 -12.11 -9.74
CA ALA A 113 -2.52 -12.42 -11.15
C ALA A 113 -2.47 -13.93 -11.40
N GLU A 114 -1.58 -14.67 -10.72
CA GLU A 114 -1.58 -16.15 -10.78
C GLU A 114 -2.91 -16.75 -10.28
N ILE A 115 -3.45 -16.24 -9.17
CA ILE A 115 -4.76 -16.67 -8.65
C ILE A 115 -5.88 -16.36 -9.64
N PHE A 116 -5.88 -15.17 -10.24
CA PHE A 116 -6.90 -14.83 -11.23
C PHE A 116 -6.79 -15.68 -12.49
N LYS A 117 -5.57 -16.01 -12.93
CA LYS A 117 -5.36 -16.88 -14.09
C LYS A 117 -5.95 -18.26 -13.88
N SER A 118 -5.79 -18.86 -12.70
CA SER A 118 -6.36 -20.18 -12.39
C SER A 118 -7.88 -20.18 -12.32
N ILE A 119 -8.51 -19.04 -11.98
CA ILE A 119 -9.98 -18.89 -12.01
C ILE A 119 -10.50 -18.69 -13.44
N LEU A 120 -9.69 -18.06 -14.31
CA LEU A 120 -10.04 -17.79 -15.70
C LEU A 120 -9.81 -19.01 -16.63
N GLU A 121 -9.36 -20.15 -16.11
CA GLU A 121 -9.23 -21.44 -16.84
C GLU A 121 -10.58 -22.15 -16.93
#